data_AF-A0AAU5YMH1-F1
#
_entry.id   AF-A0AAU5YMH1-F1
#
_cell.length_a   1.000
_cell.length_b   1.000
_cell.length_c   1.000
_cell.angle_alpha   90.00
_cell.angle_beta   90.00
_cell.angle_gamma   90.00
#
_symmetry.space_group_name_H-M   'P 1'
#
loop_
_entity.id
_entity.type
_entity.pdbx_description
1 polymer ?
#
loop_
_entity_poly.entity_id
_entity_poly.type
_entity_poly.pdbx_seq_one_letter_code
_entity_poly.pdbx_strand_id
1 'polypeptide(L)'
;MSGEPIWDEWAHRVYLTWLAKEIRYAQVALTEVYAQASLTPPPPGTWISLETFLMFTAKVSKMLLPLVTDKPRTNKGQTQEGWEWRQKRGSYLRDLLDIDDTSPVLDRKVRDASEHFDERLDEWVAHQPRPSADQMETGDLPAFPSVPMRQVDQESWVVEVAGEKLDLKVIQIELRRILARASELEPLVTVEDPGLATLLAGLPPFPPELRLDAPTRRPGEDVRTAIDQQTAAARQEEFDETIVARGADALSPVQKEDEKGPNAPKGE
;
A
#
# COMPACT_ATOMS: atom_id res chain seq x y z
N MET A 1 -2.44 35.33 7.73
CA MET A 1 -2.54 33.93 7.30
C MET A 1 -3.40 33.24 8.34
N SER A 2 -4.60 32.80 7.95
CA SER A 2 -5.58 32.15 8.83
C SER A 2 -4.93 30.94 9.52
N GLY A 3 -5.06 30.88 10.85
CA GLY A 3 -4.47 29.85 11.71
C GLY A 3 -5.21 28.51 11.66
N GLU A 4 -5.62 28.06 10.47
CA GLU A 4 -6.11 26.70 10.33
C GLU A 4 -4.94 25.72 10.45
N PRO A 5 -5.07 24.65 11.24
CA PRO A 5 -4.04 23.63 11.31
C PRO A 5 -3.86 23.05 9.90
N ILE A 6 -2.61 22.97 9.46
CA ILE A 6 -2.20 22.31 8.18
C ILE A 6 -2.72 20.87 8.10
N TRP A 7 -3.11 20.31 9.25
CA TRP A 7 -3.63 18.96 9.44
C TRP A 7 -5.11 19.05 9.81
N ASP A 8 -5.97 19.18 8.82
CA ASP A 8 -7.40 18.95 9.00
C ASP A 8 -7.73 17.45 9.01
N GLU A 9 -8.99 17.12 9.34
CA GLU A 9 -9.46 15.73 9.40
C GLU A 9 -9.32 15.01 8.05
N TRP A 10 -9.47 15.74 6.95
CA TRP A 10 -9.37 15.17 5.61
C TRP A 10 -7.93 14.79 5.25
N ALA A 11 -6.97 15.70 5.47
CA ALA A 11 -5.55 15.43 5.29
C ALA A 11 -5.09 14.26 6.17
N HIS A 12 -5.52 14.22 7.43
CA HIS A 12 -5.26 13.11 8.35
C HIS A 12 -5.67 11.77 7.72
N ARG A 13 -6.93 11.65 7.32
CA ARG A 13 -7.50 10.45 6.69
C ARG A 13 -6.72 10.00 5.46
N VAL A 14 -6.42 10.94 4.55
CA VAL A 14 -5.67 10.68 3.32
C VAL A 14 -4.31 10.07 3.64
N TYR A 15 -3.54 10.69 4.53
CA TYR A 15 -2.19 10.23 4.84
C TYR A 15 -2.16 8.89 5.58
N LEU A 16 -3.02 8.68 6.57
CA LEU A 16 -3.07 7.41 7.28
C LEU A 16 -3.50 6.26 6.38
N THR A 17 -4.49 6.48 5.51
CA THR A 17 -4.98 5.44 4.61
C THR A 17 -3.95 5.10 3.53
N TRP A 18 -3.26 6.11 2.97
CA TRP A 18 -2.14 5.87 2.05
C TRP A 18 -0.96 5.15 2.71
N LEU A 19 -0.58 5.57 3.92
CA LEU A 19 0.47 4.91 4.69
C LEU A 19 0.15 3.43 4.94
N ALA A 20 -1.07 3.15 5.40
CA ALA A 20 -1.53 1.78 5.65
C ALA A 20 -1.53 0.91 4.39
N LYS A 21 -1.93 1.46 3.24
CA LYS A 21 -1.87 0.76 1.96
C LYS A 21 -0.45 0.32 1.62
N GLU A 22 0.53 1.21 1.71
CA GLU A 22 1.92 0.86 1.41
C GLU A 22 2.49 -0.16 2.42
N ILE A 23 2.10 -0.07 3.70
CA ILE A 23 2.48 -1.06 4.72
C ILE A 23 1.90 -2.45 4.39
N ARG A 24 0.63 -2.53 3.99
CA ARG A 24 -0.01 -3.80 3.61
C ARG A 24 0.69 -4.45 2.42
N TYR A 25 1.05 -3.66 1.40
CA TYR A 25 1.83 -4.19 0.27
C TYR A 25 3.22 -4.68 0.69
N ALA A 26 3.89 -3.97 1.61
CA ALA A 26 5.15 -4.46 2.18
C ALA A 26 4.95 -5.79 2.93
N GLN A 27 3.90 -5.93 3.74
CA GLN A 27 3.62 -7.15 4.49
C GLN A 27 3.31 -8.37 3.60
N VAL A 28 2.57 -8.15 2.50
CA VAL A 28 2.32 -9.20 1.50
C VAL A 28 3.63 -9.63 0.85
N ALA A 29 4.43 -8.68 0.36
CA ALA A 29 5.73 -8.97 -0.25
C ALA A 29 6.67 -9.71 0.72
N LEU A 30 6.69 -9.31 1.99
CA LEU A 30 7.50 -9.97 3.02
C LEU A 30 7.02 -11.40 3.32
N THR A 31 5.71 -11.64 3.31
CA THR A 31 5.17 -13.00 3.44
C THR A 31 5.65 -13.90 2.30
N GLU A 32 5.71 -13.36 1.08
CA GLU A 32 6.24 -14.07 -0.08
C GLU A 32 7.76 -14.30 0.03
N VAL A 33 8.52 -13.35 0.59
CA VAL A 33 9.94 -13.56 0.90
C VAL A 33 10.11 -14.74 1.86
N TYR A 34 9.36 -14.80 2.96
CA TYR A 34 9.43 -15.93 3.89
C TYR A 34 9.08 -17.26 3.21
N ALA A 35 8.03 -17.29 2.40
CA ALA A 35 7.59 -18.50 1.70
C ALA A 35 8.66 -19.00 0.71
N GLN A 36 9.20 -18.12 -0.14
CA GLN A 36 10.16 -18.50 -1.16
C GLN A 36 11.55 -18.76 -0.60
N ALA A 37 12.02 -17.93 0.33
CA ALA A 37 13.34 -18.11 0.95
C ALA A 37 13.44 -19.40 1.76
N SER A 38 12.33 -19.97 2.22
CA SER A 38 12.34 -21.27 2.93
C SER A 38 12.63 -22.47 2.03
N LEU A 39 12.64 -22.29 0.71
CA LEU A 39 13.01 -23.34 -0.24
C LEU A 39 14.53 -23.48 -0.34
N THR A 40 15.02 -24.69 -0.62
CA THR A 40 16.46 -24.97 -0.75
C THR A 40 16.78 -25.58 -2.12
N PRO A 41 17.53 -24.88 -3.01
CA PRO A 41 17.98 -23.48 -2.86
C PRO A 41 16.80 -22.48 -3.00
N PRO A 42 16.94 -21.25 -2.47
CA PRO A 42 15.95 -20.20 -2.70
C PRO A 42 15.79 -19.93 -4.20
N PRO A 43 14.56 -19.88 -4.74
CA PRO A 43 14.34 -19.57 -6.14
C PRO A 43 14.67 -18.10 -6.42
N PRO A 44 14.96 -17.73 -7.69
CA PRO A 44 15.20 -16.34 -8.09
C PRO A 44 14.06 -15.37 -7.70
N GLY A 45 12.82 -15.87 -7.64
CA GLY A 45 11.66 -15.09 -7.22
C GLY A 45 11.79 -14.50 -5.81
N THR A 46 12.59 -15.11 -4.94
CA THR A 46 12.82 -14.63 -3.56
C THR A 46 13.32 -13.19 -3.60
N TRP A 47 14.21 -12.90 -4.55
CA TRP A 47 14.79 -11.59 -4.72
C TRP A 47 13.80 -10.58 -5.28
N ILE A 48 12.93 -10.99 -6.21
CA ILE A 48 11.86 -10.13 -6.75
C ILE A 48 10.90 -9.70 -5.63
N SER A 49 10.51 -10.64 -4.77
CA SER A 49 9.66 -10.36 -3.61
C SER A 49 10.35 -9.44 -2.61
N LEU A 50 11.66 -9.62 -2.41
CA LEU A 50 12.46 -8.76 -1.53
C LEU A 50 12.60 -7.34 -2.08
N GLU A 51 12.89 -7.17 -3.37
CA GLU A 51 12.92 -5.84 -4.01
C GLU A 51 11.56 -5.15 -3.91
N THR A 52 10.47 -5.91 -4.08
CA THR A 52 9.10 -5.40 -3.90
C THR A 52 8.88 -4.93 -2.45
N PHE A 53 9.30 -5.72 -1.47
CA PHE A 53 9.25 -5.34 -0.05
C PHE A 53 10.08 -4.07 0.25
N LEU A 54 11.32 -4.00 -0.24
CA LEU A 54 12.20 -2.84 -0.06
C LEU A 54 11.63 -1.59 -0.73
N MET A 55 10.99 -1.72 -1.89
CA MET A 55 10.29 -0.62 -2.56
C MET A 55 9.13 -0.08 -1.72
N PHE A 56 8.27 -0.95 -1.17
CA PHE A 56 7.12 -0.50 -0.38
C PHE A 56 7.53 0.10 0.97
N THR A 57 8.50 -0.51 1.66
CA THR A 57 9.10 0.08 2.87
C THR A 57 9.79 1.41 2.58
N ALA A 58 10.36 1.60 1.37
CA ALA A 58 10.87 2.90 0.95
C ALA A 58 9.80 3.98 0.93
N LYS A 59 8.62 3.66 0.40
CA LYS A 59 7.50 4.61 0.31
C LYS A 59 6.99 4.97 1.71
N VAL A 60 6.85 3.97 2.59
CA VAL A 60 6.55 4.17 4.02
C VAL A 60 7.57 5.11 4.66
N SER A 61 8.85 4.80 4.54
CA SER A 61 9.95 5.62 5.06
C SER A 61 9.93 7.04 4.52
N LYS A 62 9.68 7.23 3.21
CA LYS A 62 9.61 8.56 2.57
C LYS A 62 8.39 9.38 3.03
N MET A 63 7.29 8.73 3.42
CA MET A 63 6.15 9.41 4.04
C MET A 63 6.47 9.91 5.45
N LEU A 64 7.11 9.06 6.26
CA LEU A 64 7.46 9.32 7.67
C LEU A 64 8.68 10.22 7.86
N LEU A 65 9.67 10.13 6.99
CA LEU A 65 10.91 10.89 7.04
C LEU A 65 11.25 11.45 5.64
N PRO A 66 10.52 12.45 5.16
CA PRO A 66 10.74 12.97 3.83
C PRO A 66 12.18 13.44 3.63
N LEU A 67 12.72 13.24 2.43
CA LEU A 67 13.98 13.86 2.04
C LEU A 67 13.73 15.37 1.90
N VAL A 68 14.05 16.10 2.96
CA VAL A 68 13.99 17.56 2.97
C VAL A 68 15.24 18.08 2.28
N THR A 69 15.02 18.99 1.35
CA THR A 69 16.09 19.76 0.69
C THR A 69 15.87 21.22 1.09
N ASP A 70 16.95 21.99 1.23
CA ASP A 70 16.91 23.39 1.68
C ASP A 70 16.06 24.29 0.78
N LYS A 71 15.80 23.85 -0.45
CA LYS A 71 15.01 24.58 -1.43
C LYS A 71 13.98 23.64 -2.08
N PRO A 72 12.78 24.15 -2.42
CA PRO A 72 11.83 23.40 -3.23
C PRO A 72 12.49 22.99 -4.54
N ARG A 73 12.34 21.72 -4.95
CA ARG A 73 12.74 21.29 -6.29
C ARG A 73 11.77 21.90 -7.30
N THR A 74 12.30 22.63 -8.28
CA THR A 74 11.49 23.32 -9.31
C THR A 74 10.98 22.38 -10.41
N ASN A 75 10.71 21.11 -10.08
CA ASN A 75 10.24 20.13 -11.04
C ASN A 75 8.73 20.33 -11.32
N LYS A 76 8.30 19.92 -12.52
CA LYS A 76 6.89 19.99 -12.95
C LYS A 76 5.97 19.34 -11.90
N GLY A 77 5.00 20.11 -11.40
CA GLY A 77 4.00 19.64 -10.42
C GLY A 77 4.38 19.83 -8.95
N GLN A 78 5.53 20.43 -8.63
CA GLN A 78 5.87 20.78 -7.25
C GLN A 78 5.53 22.25 -6.95
N THR A 79 4.72 22.47 -5.92
CA THR A 79 4.38 23.80 -5.40
C THR A 79 5.18 24.10 -4.13
N GLN A 80 5.36 25.39 -3.83
CA GLN A 80 5.94 25.83 -2.55
C GLN A 80 5.15 25.27 -1.37
N GLU A 81 3.82 25.36 -1.43
CA GLU A 81 2.92 24.78 -0.43
C GLU A 81 3.14 23.27 -0.26
N GLY A 82 3.18 22.50 -1.34
CA GLY A 82 3.42 21.06 -1.27
C GLY A 82 4.79 20.69 -0.67
N TRP A 83 5.80 21.54 -0.85
CA TRP A 83 7.10 21.37 -0.20
C TRP A 83 7.03 21.67 1.31
N GLU A 84 6.34 22.74 1.73
CA GLU A 84 6.11 23.06 3.14
C GLU A 84 5.32 21.95 3.86
N TRP A 85 4.28 21.43 3.21
CA TRP A 85 3.52 20.27 3.68
C TRP A 85 4.42 19.06 3.88
N ARG A 86 5.28 18.77 2.90
CA ARG A 86 6.20 17.64 2.99
C ARG A 86 7.14 17.76 4.20
N GLN A 87 7.66 18.95 4.49
CA GLN A 87 8.53 19.16 5.66
C GLN A 87 7.84 18.86 6.99
N LYS A 88 6.57 19.27 7.12
CA LYS A 88 5.81 19.10 8.36
C LYS A 88 5.20 17.71 8.50
N ARG A 89 4.95 17.01 7.38
CA ARG A 89 4.30 15.70 7.36
C ARG A 89 5.05 14.66 8.17
N GLY A 90 6.37 14.62 8.04
CA GLY A 90 7.18 13.58 8.67
C GLY A 90 7.07 13.62 10.18
N SER A 91 7.30 14.79 10.79
CA SER A 91 7.13 14.95 12.25
C SER A 91 5.70 14.68 12.69
N TYR A 92 4.70 15.24 11.99
CA TYR A 92 3.29 15.03 12.34
C TYR A 92 2.90 13.55 12.36
N LEU A 93 3.22 12.79 11.30
CA LEU A 93 2.86 11.37 11.24
C LEU A 93 3.61 10.54 12.28
N ARG A 94 4.89 10.86 12.53
CA ARG A 94 5.68 10.12 13.54
C ARG A 94 5.18 10.37 14.95
N ASP A 95 4.83 11.62 15.29
CA ASP A 95 4.25 11.95 16.59
C ASP A 95 2.89 11.24 16.77
N LEU A 96 2.06 11.24 15.72
CA LEU A 96 0.74 10.61 15.74
C LEU A 96 0.80 9.07 15.89
N LEU A 97 1.78 8.44 15.23
CA LEU A 97 1.97 6.99 15.19
C LEU A 97 2.94 6.47 16.26
N ASP A 98 3.47 7.36 17.10
CA ASP A 98 4.47 7.05 18.13
C ASP A 98 5.68 6.32 17.51
N ILE A 99 6.35 6.99 16.56
CA ILE A 99 7.52 6.46 15.84
C ILE A 99 8.75 7.27 16.24
N ASP A 100 9.67 6.64 16.96
CA ASP A 100 10.95 7.25 17.32
C ASP A 100 11.99 7.16 16.19
N ASP A 101 13.12 7.86 16.37
CA ASP A 101 14.23 7.92 15.41
C ASP A 101 14.99 6.59 15.25
N THR A 102 14.79 5.62 16.14
CA THR A 102 15.43 4.29 16.11
C THR A 102 14.59 3.24 15.38
N SER A 103 13.37 3.61 14.95
CA SER A 103 12.47 2.70 14.25
C SER A 103 13.10 2.12 12.97
N PRO A 104 13.04 0.79 12.76
CA PRO A 104 13.66 0.12 11.62
C PRO A 104 13.08 0.55 10.26
N VAL A 105 11.87 1.13 10.21
CA VAL A 105 11.29 1.67 8.96
C VAL A 105 11.97 2.99 8.52
N LEU A 106 12.72 3.62 9.42
CA LEU A 106 13.48 4.82 9.13
C LEU A 106 14.91 4.51 8.67
N ASP A 107 15.42 3.30 8.93
CA ASP A 107 16.70 2.85 8.38
C ASP A 107 16.57 2.55 6.88
N ARG A 108 17.45 3.17 6.10
CA ARG A 108 17.42 3.17 4.64
C ARG A 108 18.58 2.43 4.01
N LYS A 109 19.54 1.98 4.82
CA LYS A 109 20.84 1.50 4.33
C LYS A 109 20.71 0.34 3.36
N VAL A 110 19.98 -0.72 3.72
CA VAL A 110 19.78 -1.89 2.84
C VAL A 110 19.03 -1.52 1.56
N ARG A 111 18.02 -0.66 1.66
CA ARG A 111 17.30 -0.18 0.49
C ARG A 111 18.22 0.61 -0.44
N ASP A 112 18.93 1.60 0.09
CA ASP A 112 19.82 2.45 -0.70
C ASP A 112 20.95 1.62 -1.31
N ALA A 113 21.45 0.60 -0.59
CA ALA A 113 22.39 -0.38 -1.12
C ALA A 113 21.81 -1.25 -2.24
N SER A 114 20.51 -1.55 -2.20
CA SER A 114 19.82 -2.31 -3.25
C SER A 114 19.53 -1.46 -4.48
N GLU A 115 19.11 -0.20 -4.30
CA GLU A 115 18.78 0.75 -5.37
C GLU A 115 20.04 1.17 -6.14
N HIS A 116 21.15 1.39 -5.45
CA HIS A 116 22.45 1.78 -6.00
C HIS A 116 23.45 0.62 -6.02
N PHE A 117 22.97 -0.59 -6.24
CA PHE A 117 23.81 -1.79 -6.20
C PHE A 117 24.84 -1.82 -7.34
N ASP A 118 24.48 -1.31 -8.51
CA ASP A 118 25.36 -1.16 -9.67
C ASP A 118 26.56 -0.25 -9.36
N GLU A 119 26.31 0.92 -8.76
CA GLU A 119 27.37 1.84 -8.33
C GLU A 119 28.31 1.18 -7.32
N ARG A 120 27.76 0.45 -6.33
CA ARG A 120 28.55 -0.29 -5.33
C ARG A 120 29.34 -1.44 -5.95
N LEU A 121 28.79 -2.11 -6.96
CA LEU A 121 29.48 -3.16 -7.70
C LEU A 121 30.65 -2.57 -8.48
N ASP A 122 30.46 -1.44 -9.16
CA ASP A 122 31.53 -0.73 -9.89
C ASP A 122 32.66 -0.30 -8.94
N GLU A 123 32.32 0.27 -7.78
CA GLU A 123 33.29 0.60 -6.74
C GLU A 123 34.05 -0.65 -6.27
N TRP A 124 33.36 -1.76 -6.00
CA TRP A 124 34.02 -3.00 -5.61
C TRP A 124 34.97 -3.48 -6.71
N VAL A 125 34.53 -3.52 -7.97
CA VAL A 125 35.35 -3.94 -9.13
C VAL A 125 36.58 -3.06 -9.31
N ALA A 126 36.45 -1.75 -9.08
CA ALA A 126 37.55 -0.79 -9.19
C ALA A 126 38.65 -1.02 -8.15
N HIS A 127 38.29 -1.51 -6.95
CA HIS A 127 39.22 -1.77 -5.86
C HIS A 127 39.78 -3.20 -5.83
N GLN A 128 39.37 -4.08 -6.76
CA GLN A 128 39.90 -5.45 -6.81
C GLN A 128 41.35 -5.48 -7.31
N PRO A 129 42.23 -6.29 -6.70
CA PRO A 129 43.57 -6.50 -7.23
C PRO A 129 43.47 -7.16 -8.62
N ARG A 130 44.23 -6.66 -9.58
CA ARG A 130 44.32 -7.26 -10.92
C ARG A 130 45.54 -8.18 -10.96
N PRO A 131 45.38 -9.51 -11.05
CA PRO A 131 46.52 -10.41 -11.11
C PRO A 131 47.31 -10.16 -12.39
N SER A 132 48.64 -10.18 -12.28
CA SER A 132 49.55 -10.17 -13.43
C SER A 132 49.55 -11.52 -14.15
N ALA A 133 50.04 -11.56 -15.39
CA ALA A 133 50.17 -12.81 -16.15
C ALA A 133 51.04 -13.84 -15.40
N ASP A 134 52.16 -13.41 -14.83
CA ASP A 134 53.08 -14.27 -14.07
C ASP A 134 52.40 -14.86 -12.81
N GLN A 135 51.58 -14.06 -12.11
CA GLN A 135 50.78 -14.55 -10.97
C GLN A 135 49.74 -15.59 -11.38
N MET A 136 49.13 -15.42 -12.57
CA MET A 136 48.19 -16.40 -13.11
C MET A 136 48.90 -17.70 -13.51
N GLU A 137 50.11 -17.63 -14.06
CA GLU A 137 50.90 -18.80 -14.46
C GLU A 137 51.45 -19.58 -13.26
N THR A 138 51.86 -18.88 -12.21
CA THR A 138 52.42 -19.48 -10.98
C THR A 138 51.36 -19.91 -9.97
N GLY A 139 50.12 -19.43 -10.12
CA GLY A 139 49.02 -19.67 -9.18
C GLY A 139 49.08 -18.80 -7.90
N ASP A 140 50.01 -17.84 -7.82
CA ASP A 140 50.14 -16.89 -6.71
C ASP A 140 49.14 -15.73 -6.84
N LEU A 141 47.86 -16.08 -6.79
CA LEU A 141 46.76 -15.13 -6.95
C LEU A 141 46.56 -14.30 -5.67
N PRO A 142 46.31 -12.97 -5.79
CA PRO A 142 46.00 -12.14 -4.64
C PRO A 142 44.68 -12.59 -3.99
N ALA A 143 44.54 -12.33 -2.69
CA ALA A 143 43.27 -12.54 -2.00
C ALA A 143 42.22 -11.57 -2.55
N PHE A 144 41.10 -12.11 -3.02
CA PHE A 144 39.94 -11.32 -3.44
C PHE A 144 38.98 -11.17 -2.25
N PRO A 145 38.64 -9.94 -1.82
CA PRO A 145 37.57 -9.74 -0.85
C PRO A 145 36.25 -10.31 -1.37
N SER A 146 35.33 -10.66 -0.46
CA SER A 146 34.00 -11.14 -0.82
C SER A 146 33.27 -10.12 -1.69
N VAL A 147 32.61 -10.60 -2.74
CA VAL A 147 31.74 -9.79 -3.61
C VAL A 147 30.64 -9.14 -2.76
N PRO A 148 30.19 -7.91 -3.03
CA PRO A 148 28.97 -7.38 -2.45
C PRO A 148 27.81 -8.34 -2.79
N MET A 149 27.37 -9.12 -1.80
CA MET A 149 26.34 -10.13 -2.00
C MET A 149 24.96 -9.52 -1.74
N ARG A 150 23.97 -10.12 -2.40
CA ARG A 150 22.55 -10.03 -2.08
C ARG A 150 22.18 -11.38 -1.48
N GLN A 151 21.94 -11.43 -0.18
CA GLN A 151 21.67 -12.68 0.51
C GLN A 151 20.56 -12.54 1.55
N VAL A 152 19.85 -13.64 1.78
CA VAL A 152 18.89 -13.80 2.86
C VAL A 152 19.37 -14.95 3.72
N ASP A 153 19.76 -14.66 4.95
CA ASP A 153 20.06 -15.67 5.94
C ASP A 153 18.73 -16.21 6.50
N GLN A 154 18.40 -17.47 6.20
CA GLN A 154 17.15 -18.11 6.61
C GLN A 154 17.10 -18.43 8.12
N GLU A 155 18.25 -18.54 8.79
CA GLU A 155 18.29 -18.85 10.21
C GLU A 155 17.97 -17.59 11.02
N SER A 156 18.69 -16.50 10.73
CA SER A 156 18.51 -15.22 11.42
C SER A 156 17.39 -14.36 10.84
N TRP A 157 16.97 -14.60 9.59
CA TRP A 157 16.08 -13.74 8.80
C TRP A 157 16.64 -12.32 8.60
N VAL A 158 17.95 -12.25 8.42
CA VAL A 158 18.67 -11.03 8.07
C VAL A 158 18.92 -11.00 6.57
N VAL A 159 18.50 -9.91 5.94
CA VAL A 159 18.88 -9.57 4.57
C VAL A 159 20.16 -8.79 4.62
N GLU A 160 21.11 -9.17 3.77
CA GLU A 160 22.32 -8.41 3.54
C GLU A 160 22.44 -7.98 2.07
N VAL A 161 22.71 -6.69 1.87
CA VAL A 161 22.94 -6.09 0.55
C VAL A 161 24.19 -5.23 0.61
N ALA A 162 25.23 -5.68 -0.08
CA ALA A 162 26.51 -4.97 -0.13
C ALA A 162 27.03 -4.56 1.26
N GLY A 163 26.98 -5.49 2.22
CA GLY A 163 27.43 -5.31 3.61
C GLY A 163 26.42 -4.66 4.56
N GLU A 164 25.36 -4.04 4.04
CA GLU A 164 24.27 -3.48 4.87
C GLU A 164 23.31 -4.57 5.29
N LYS A 165 22.79 -4.50 6.53
CA LYS A 165 21.94 -5.55 7.11
C LYS A 165 20.58 -5.01 7.55
N LEU A 166 19.54 -5.81 7.33
CA LEU A 166 18.18 -5.54 7.78
C LEU A 166 17.57 -6.82 8.37
N ASP A 167 17.16 -6.75 9.63
CA ASP A 167 16.41 -7.82 10.27
C ASP A 167 14.93 -7.77 9.84
N LEU A 168 14.50 -8.79 9.10
CA LEU A 168 13.15 -8.88 8.54
C LEU A 168 12.07 -9.07 9.60
N LYS A 169 12.40 -9.70 10.74
CA LYS A 169 11.43 -9.91 11.84
C LYS A 169 11.19 -8.60 12.57
N VAL A 170 12.26 -7.86 12.86
CA VAL A 170 12.19 -6.58 13.57
C VAL A 170 11.37 -5.56 12.76
N ILE A 171 11.65 -5.41 11.46
CA ILE A 171 10.85 -4.50 10.62
C ILE A 171 9.41 -4.99 10.43
N GLN A 172 9.14 -6.31 10.39
CA GLN A 172 7.78 -6.83 10.32
C GLN A 172 6.95 -6.44 11.55
N ILE A 173 7.53 -6.58 12.74
CA ILE A 173 6.90 -6.22 14.01
C ILE A 173 6.55 -4.72 13.98
N GLU A 174 7.49 -3.88 13.57
CA GLU A 174 7.27 -2.43 13.50
C GLU A 174 6.20 -2.05 12.48
N LEU A 175 6.21 -2.64 11.27
CA LEU A 175 5.17 -2.42 10.27
C LEU A 175 3.78 -2.82 10.79
N ARG A 176 3.66 -3.93 11.53
CA ARG A 176 2.39 -4.36 12.15
C ARG A 176 1.94 -3.38 13.24
N ARG A 177 2.86 -2.90 14.08
CA ARG A 177 2.57 -1.90 15.11
C ARG A 177 2.03 -0.61 14.50
N ILE A 178 2.71 -0.09 13.48
CA ILE A 178 2.28 1.14 12.79
C ILE A 178 0.92 0.95 12.13
N LEU A 179 0.66 -0.18 11.47
CA LEU A 179 -0.63 -0.47 10.84
C LEU A 179 -1.76 -0.57 11.87
N ALA A 180 -1.52 -1.24 13.01
CA ALA A 180 -2.49 -1.32 14.10
C ALA A 180 -2.83 0.09 14.62
N ARG A 181 -1.82 0.91 14.89
CA ARG A 181 -2.02 2.29 15.33
C ARG A 181 -2.77 3.15 14.31
N ALA A 182 -2.44 3.02 13.02
CA ALA A 182 -3.18 3.71 11.97
C ALA A 182 -4.65 3.27 11.90
N SER A 183 -4.94 1.99 12.17
CA SER A 183 -6.30 1.44 12.18
C SER A 183 -7.15 1.96 13.34
N GLU A 184 -6.52 2.24 14.49
CA GLU A 184 -7.19 2.88 15.63
C GLU A 184 -7.58 4.33 15.35
N LEU A 185 -6.76 5.02 14.56
CA LEU A 185 -6.90 6.45 14.29
C LEU A 185 -7.81 6.75 13.08
N GLU A 186 -7.85 5.86 12.08
CA GLU A 186 -8.61 6.07 10.85
C GLU A 186 -9.37 4.78 10.46
N PRO A 187 -10.71 4.73 10.63
CA PRO A 187 -11.51 3.56 10.31
C PRO A 187 -11.41 3.07 8.85
N LEU A 188 -11.17 3.96 7.86
CA LEU A 188 -10.99 3.52 6.48
C LEU A 188 -9.77 2.63 6.29
N VAL A 189 -8.78 2.68 7.20
CA VAL A 189 -7.64 1.77 7.20
C VAL A 189 -8.08 0.32 7.37
N THR A 190 -9.25 0.02 7.97
CA THR A 190 -9.73 -1.35 8.16
C THR A 190 -10.45 -1.92 6.93
N VAL A 191 -10.75 -1.10 5.92
CA VAL A 191 -11.34 -1.57 4.66
C VAL A 191 -10.42 -2.62 4.04
N GLU A 192 -10.99 -3.74 3.59
CA GLU A 192 -10.22 -4.90 3.11
C GLU A 192 -9.41 -4.54 1.86
N ASP A 193 -10.05 -3.91 0.88
CA ASP A 193 -9.41 -3.41 -0.34
C ASP A 193 -8.67 -2.08 -0.07
N PRO A 194 -7.31 -2.06 -0.08
CA PRO A 194 -6.55 -0.84 0.14
C PRO A 194 -6.74 0.19 -0.99
N GLY A 195 -7.06 -0.26 -2.20
CA GLY A 195 -7.36 0.60 -3.34
C GLY A 195 -8.64 1.40 -3.10
N LEU A 196 -9.73 0.70 -2.78
CA LEU A 196 -11.01 1.32 -2.41
C LEU A 196 -10.86 2.25 -1.20
N ALA A 197 -10.14 1.82 -0.15
CA ALA A 197 -9.86 2.64 1.02
C ALA A 197 -9.23 3.98 0.62
N THR A 198 -8.18 3.95 -0.20
CA THR A 198 -7.52 5.19 -0.66
C THR A 198 -8.39 6.05 -1.56
N LEU A 199 -9.28 5.46 -2.35
CA LEU A 199 -10.23 6.20 -3.17
C LEU A 199 -11.23 6.96 -2.28
N LEU A 200 -11.80 6.28 -1.28
CA LEU A 200 -12.74 6.89 -0.33
C LEU A 200 -12.07 7.97 0.52
N ALA A 201 -10.83 7.74 0.95
CA ALA A 201 -10.05 8.72 1.70
C ALA A 201 -9.80 10.01 0.91
N GLY A 202 -9.62 9.90 -0.40
CA GLY A 202 -9.37 11.04 -1.29
C GLY A 202 -10.61 11.87 -1.63
N LEU A 203 -11.83 11.41 -1.30
CA LEU A 203 -13.03 12.21 -1.50
C LEU A 203 -12.99 13.45 -0.60
N PRO A 204 -13.31 14.65 -1.12
CA PRO A 204 -13.35 15.85 -0.30
C PRO A 204 -14.39 15.67 0.82
N PRO A 205 -14.21 16.35 1.97
CA PRO A 205 -15.24 16.34 2.99
C PRO A 205 -16.56 16.79 2.38
N PHE A 206 -17.65 16.09 2.71
CA PHE A 206 -18.98 16.51 2.28
C PHE A 206 -19.21 17.95 2.74
N PRO A 207 -19.60 18.87 1.84
CA PRO A 207 -19.95 20.23 2.21
C PRO A 207 -20.98 20.16 3.35
N PRO A 208 -20.82 20.94 4.43
CA PRO A 208 -21.77 20.97 5.52
C PRO A 208 -23.22 21.19 5.04
N GLU A 209 -23.38 21.91 3.94
CA GLU A 209 -24.66 22.23 3.28
C GLU A 209 -25.34 21.01 2.63
N LEU A 210 -24.60 19.93 2.36
CA LEU A 210 -25.09 18.70 1.72
C LEU A 210 -25.19 17.52 2.68
N ARG A 211 -24.93 17.72 3.99
CA ARG A 211 -25.16 16.67 5.00
C ARG A 211 -26.66 16.38 5.05
N LEU A 212 -27.05 15.10 4.91
CA LEU A 212 -28.46 14.67 4.93
C LEU A 212 -29.14 14.94 6.27
N ASP A 213 -28.33 15.11 7.30
CA ASP A 213 -28.61 15.45 8.68
C ASP A 213 -28.51 16.96 8.95
N ALA A 214 -28.11 17.77 7.96
CA ALA A 214 -28.41 19.19 8.00
C ALA A 214 -29.94 19.31 8.03
N PRO A 215 -30.53 20.03 9.01
CA PRO A 215 -31.96 20.22 9.02
C PRO A 215 -32.33 20.88 7.70
N THR A 216 -33.01 20.13 6.82
CA THR A 216 -33.63 20.64 5.58
C THR A 216 -34.66 21.74 5.87
N ARG A 217 -34.92 21.98 7.15
CA ARG A 217 -35.79 22.99 7.73
C ARG A 217 -35.39 24.38 7.28
N ARG A 218 -36.20 24.95 6.39
CA ARG A 218 -36.21 26.40 6.20
C ARG A 218 -36.72 27.07 7.50
N PRO A 219 -36.17 28.21 7.92
CA PRO A 219 -36.72 28.97 9.04
C PRO A 219 -38.19 29.32 8.75
N GLY A 220 -39.13 28.68 9.46
CA GLY A 220 -40.57 28.88 9.28
C GLY A 220 -41.35 27.69 8.70
N GLU A 221 -40.71 26.56 8.40
CA GLU A 221 -41.40 25.36 7.92
C GLU A 221 -41.98 24.56 9.09
N ASP A 222 -43.32 24.59 9.20
CA ASP A 222 -44.09 23.98 10.28
C ASP A 222 -44.16 22.46 10.10
N VAL A 223 -43.93 21.72 11.19
CA VAL A 223 -43.86 20.24 11.17
C VAL A 223 -45.29 19.72 11.15
N ARG A 224 -45.88 19.65 9.95
CA ARG A 224 -47.00 18.75 9.74
C ARG A 224 -46.43 17.35 9.60
N THR A 225 -46.40 16.66 10.73
CA THR A 225 -46.21 15.22 10.84
C THR A 225 -46.94 14.53 9.69
N ALA A 226 -46.19 13.74 8.91
CA ALA A 226 -46.71 12.82 7.90
C ALA A 226 -47.50 11.65 8.54
N ILE A 227 -48.35 11.94 9.52
CA ILE A 227 -49.32 11.03 10.14
C ILE A 227 -50.70 11.18 9.46
N ASP A 228 -50.84 12.06 8.46
CA ASP A 228 -52.04 12.16 7.61
C ASP A 228 -51.89 11.37 6.28
N GLN A 229 -51.29 10.17 6.32
CA GLN A 229 -51.33 9.21 5.19
C GLN A 229 -52.34 8.08 5.42
N GLN A 230 -53.42 8.35 6.17
CA GLN A 230 -54.61 7.48 6.19
C GLN A 230 -55.34 7.44 4.83
N THR A 231 -54.89 8.17 3.81
CA THR A 231 -55.45 8.14 2.45
C THR A 231 -54.72 7.19 1.48
N ALA A 232 -53.59 6.58 1.88
CA ALA A 232 -52.82 5.67 1.02
C ALA A 232 -53.26 4.19 1.11
N ALA A 233 -53.88 3.77 2.21
CA ALA A 233 -54.32 2.38 2.40
C ALA A 233 -55.47 1.96 1.45
N ALA A 234 -56.27 2.91 0.94
CA ALA A 234 -57.38 2.62 0.03
C ALA A 234 -56.96 2.37 -1.43
N ARG A 235 -55.69 2.60 -1.79
CA ARG A 235 -55.17 2.38 -3.16
C ARG A 235 -54.26 1.16 -3.30
N GLN A 236 -53.87 0.52 -2.20
CA GLN A 236 -53.01 -0.67 -2.24
C GLN A 236 -53.84 -1.95 -2.53
N GLU A 237 -55.09 -2.04 -2.07
CA GLU A 237 -55.95 -3.20 -2.34
C GLU A 237 -56.37 -3.33 -3.82
N GLU A 238 -56.47 -2.23 -4.56
CA GLU A 238 -56.87 -2.26 -5.98
C GLU A 238 -55.71 -2.72 -6.91
N PHE A 239 -54.46 -2.64 -6.44
CA PHE A 239 -53.27 -2.97 -7.25
C PHE A 239 -52.82 -4.43 -7.13
N ASP A 240 -53.19 -5.12 -6.03
CA ASP A 240 -52.75 -6.50 -5.77
C ASP A 240 -53.60 -7.57 -6.49
N GLU A 241 -54.88 -7.32 -6.81
CA GLU A 241 -55.70 -8.31 -7.52
C GLU A 241 -55.38 -8.45 -9.03
N THR A 242 -54.81 -7.42 -9.68
CA THR A 242 -54.58 -7.45 -11.13
C THR A 242 -53.27 -8.10 -11.56
N ILE A 243 -52.27 -8.17 -10.67
CA ILE A 243 -50.93 -8.68 -11.02
C ILE A 243 -50.81 -10.19 -10.73
N VAL A 244 -51.47 -10.72 -9.70
CA VAL A 244 -51.39 -12.14 -9.34
C VAL A 244 -52.01 -13.05 -10.43
N ALA A 245 -53.03 -12.58 -11.16
CA ALA A 245 -53.68 -13.35 -12.23
C ALA A 245 -52.83 -13.50 -13.52
N ARG A 246 -51.77 -12.71 -13.71
CA ARG A 246 -50.93 -12.76 -14.93
C ARG A 246 -49.59 -13.50 -14.76
N GLY A 247 -49.19 -13.82 -13.53
CA GLY A 247 -47.89 -14.47 -13.24
C GLY A 247 -47.89 -15.99 -13.34
N ALA A 248 -49.06 -16.65 -13.35
CA ALA A 248 -49.16 -18.11 -13.26
C ALA A 248 -48.91 -18.86 -14.60
N ASP A 249 -49.06 -18.20 -15.75
CA ASP A 249 -48.91 -18.84 -17.08
C ASP A 249 -47.47 -18.80 -17.64
N ALA A 250 -46.54 -18.07 -17.01
CA ALA A 250 -45.20 -17.83 -17.56
C ALA A 250 -44.10 -18.82 -17.08
N LEU A 251 -44.45 -19.80 -16.24
CA LEU A 251 -43.49 -20.76 -15.66
C LEU A 251 -43.79 -22.20 -16.07
N SER A 252 -43.76 -22.47 -17.38
CA SER A 252 -43.57 -23.84 -17.89
C SER A 252 -42.07 -24.08 -18.18
N PRO A 253 -41.48 -25.20 -17.73
CA PRO A 253 -40.06 -25.45 -17.90
C PRO A 253 -39.72 -25.87 -19.34
N VAL A 254 -38.84 -25.11 -19.98
CA VAL A 254 -38.21 -25.48 -21.26
C VAL A 254 -37.20 -26.60 -21.03
N GLN A 255 -37.41 -27.73 -21.70
CA GLN A 255 -36.54 -28.89 -21.71
C GLN A 255 -35.17 -28.54 -22.33
N LYS A 256 -34.09 -28.98 -21.68
CA LYS A 256 -32.71 -28.90 -22.19
C LYS A 256 -32.48 -30.02 -23.20
N GLU A 257 -32.15 -29.68 -24.45
CA GLU A 257 -31.55 -30.60 -25.41
C GLU A 257 -30.02 -30.42 -25.46
N ASP A 258 -29.36 -31.52 -25.10
CA ASP A 258 -28.14 -32.15 -25.59
C ASP A 258 -26.90 -31.38 -26.10
N GLU A 259 -25.80 -31.86 -25.53
CA GLU A 259 -24.40 -31.66 -25.83
C GLU A 259 -24.01 -32.05 -27.27
N LYS A 260 -23.22 -31.19 -27.93
CA LYS A 260 -22.23 -31.61 -28.94
C LYS A 260 -20.95 -30.79 -28.80
N GLY A 261 -19.91 -31.42 -28.26
CA GLY A 261 -18.55 -30.88 -28.19
C GLY A 261 -17.85 -30.89 -29.55
N PRO A 262 -16.88 -29.98 -29.79
CA PRO A 262 -16.19 -29.87 -31.07
C PRO A 262 -15.01 -30.84 -31.22
N ASN A 263 -14.88 -31.36 -32.45
CA ASN A 263 -13.81 -32.21 -32.94
C ASN A 263 -12.41 -31.56 -32.83
N ALA A 264 -11.43 -32.38 -32.43
CA ALA A 264 -10.00 -32.09 -32.58
C ALA A 264 -9.53 -32.32 -34.03
N PRO A 265 -8.56 -31.53 -34.55
CA PRO A 265 -7.92 -31.81 -35.82
C PRO A 265 -6.73 -32.78 -35.65
N LYS A 266 -6.60 -33.73 -36.58
CA LYS A 266 -5.37 -34.48 -36.82
C LYS A 266 -4.51 -33.69 -37.79
N GLY A 267 -3.26 -33.44 -37.41
CA GLY A 267 -2.20 -32.95 -38.29
C GLY A 267 -1.18 -34.07 -38.53
N GLU A 268 -0.76 -34.16 -39.79
CA GLU A 268 0.16 -35.12 -40.43
C GLU A 268 1.60 -35.07 -39.90
#